data_AF-A0A7S4HL82-F1
#
_entry.id   AF-A0A7S4HL82-F1
#
_cell.length_a   1.000
_cell.length_b   1.000
_cell.length_c   1.000
_cell.angle_alpha   90.00
_cell.angle_beta   90.00
_cell.angle_gamma   90.00
#
_symmetry.space_group_name_H-M   'P 1'
#
loop_
_entity.id
_entity.type
_entity.pdbx_description
1 polymer ?
#
loop_
_entity_poly.entity_id
_entity_poly.type
_entity_poly.pdbx_seq_one_letter_code
_entity_poly.pdbx_strand_id
1 'polypeptide(L)'
;MCIGVCDAASRCGWGLRPADGKLRRMSRNSNGEVNWGRDPGAVPDGYPDGNFKQVMHDSVMTSANVRKVEGALIEVLVDADRGLLAFRVNGGLLLQALAGFPRGSPLRPWASLKYDTEWEEGDCVTLSSWRVLEKSRIVVGRGGQSVRQWVKS
;
A
#
# COMPACT_ATOMS: atom_id res chain seq x y z
N MET A 1 -2.41 12.48 2.45
CA MET A 1 -1.56 11.49 1.75
C MET A 1 -2.10 10.05 1.79
N CYS A 2 -1.89 9.26 0.73
CA CYS A 2 -1.99 7.79 0.69
C CYS A 2 -0.78 7.19 -0.06
N ILE A 3 -0.28 6.03 0.34
CA ILE A 3 0.84 5.33 -0.32
C ILE A 3 0.45 3.87 -0.57
N GLY A 4 0.67 3.35 -1.77
CA GLY A 4 0.36 1.96 -2.12
C GLY A 4 0.58 1.65 -3.60
N VAL A 5 -0.46 1.09 -4.23
CA VAL A 5 -0.39 0.61 -5.61
C VAL A 5 -1.60 1.03 -6.43
N CYS A 6 -1.46 1.05 -7.75
CA CYS A 6 -2.58 1.22 -8.68
C CYS A 6 -2.59 0.15 -9.77
N ASP A 7 -3.71 0.03 -10.48
CA ASP A 7 -3.80 -0.73 -11.71
C ASP A 7 -2.87 -0.18 -12.80
N ALA A 8 -2.61 -0.97 -13.85
CA ALA A 8 -1.70 -0.58 -14.93
C ALA A 8 -2.12 0.70 -15.67
N ALA A 9 -3.42 1.01 -15.68
CA ALA A 9 -3.98 2.20 -16.30
C ALA A 9 -3.98 3.43 -15.36
N SER A 10 -3.53 3.28 -14.11
CA SER A 10 -3.56 4.33 -13.08
C SER A 10 -4.97 4.92 -12.86
N ARG A 11 -6.01 4.12 -13.08
CA ARG A 11 -7.42 4.48 -12.90
C ARG A 11 -7.92 4.15 -11.51
N CYS A 12 -7.35 3.15 -10.84
CA CYS A 12 -7.74 2.75 -9.50
C CYS A 12 -6.50 2.44 -8.66
N GLY A 13 -6.38 3.10 -7.51
CA GLY A 13 -5.30 2.97 -6.54
C GLY A 13 -5.81 2.49 -5.18
N TRP A 14 -5.03 1.64 -4.53
CA TRP A 14 -5.20 1.16 -3.17
C TRP A 14 -4.00 1.58 -2.36
N GLY A 15 -4.20 2.43 -1.35
CA GLY A 15 -3.12 2.97 -0.55
C GLY A 15 -3.43 3.03 0.93
N LEU A 16 -2.43 2.78 1.75
CA LEU A 16 -2.49 3.05 3.17
C LEU A 16 -2.53 4.57 3.38
N ARG A 17 -3.53 5.04 4.12
CA ARG A 17 -3.57 6.39 4.67
C ARG A 17 -2.98 6.32 6.09
N PRO A 18 -1.78 6.87 6.33
CA PRO A 18 -1.16 6.69 7.64
C PRO A 18 -1.91 7.41 8.76
N ALA A 19 -2.51 8.56 8.44
CA ALA A 19 -3.21 9.40 9.40
C ALA A 19 -4.26 8.63 10.23
N ASP A 20 -4.95 7.65 9.62
CA ASP A 20 -5.98 6.83 10.27
C ASP A 20 -5.71 5.31 10.18
N GLY A 21 -4.58 4.90 9.60
CA GLY A 21 -4.20 3.50 9.45
C GLY A 21 -5.09 2.69 8.51
N LYS A 22 -5.93 3.35 7.69
CA LYS A 22 -6.92 2.69 6.83
C LYS A 22 -6.41 2.54 5.39
N LEU A 23 -6.86 1.47 4.75
CA LEU A 23 -6.77 1.33 3.30
C LEU A 23 -7.76 2.30 2.66
N ARG A 24 -7.29 3.05 1.67
CA ARG A 24 -8.10 3.93 0.84
C ARG A 24 -8.05 3.44 -0.58
N ARG A 25 -9.23 3.35 -1.18
CA ARG A 25 -9.35 3.25 -2.63
C ARG A 25 -9.54 4.65 -3.19
N MET A 26 -8.78 4.95 -4.23
CA MET A 26 -8.97 6.12 -5.07
C MET A 26 -9.18 5.66 -6.49
N SER A 27 -10.20 6.16 -7.17
CA SER A 27 -10.38 5.95 -8.59
C SER A 27 -10.40 7.28 -9.34
N ARG A 28 -10.22 7.22 -10.66
CA ARG A 28 -10.47 8.33 -11.57
C ARG A 28 -11.63 7.97 -12.50
N ASN A 29 -12.54 8.90 -12.72
CA ASN A 29 -13.55 8.73 -13.77
C ASN A 29 -12.91 8.96 -15.16
N SER A 30 -13.70 8.80 -16.22
CA SER A 30 -13.26 9.04 -17.61
C SER A 30 -12.73 10.46 -17.85
N ASN A 31 -13.15 11.43 -17.03
CA ASN A 31 -12.73 12.83 -17.12
C ASN A 31 -11.48 13.12 -16.28
N GLY A 32 -10.89 12.10 -15.65
CA GLY A 32 -9.70 12.22 -14.81
C GLY A 32 -9.97 12.72 -13.38
N GLU A 33 -11.24 12.99 -13.03
CA GLU A 33 -11.63 13.47 -11.70
C GLU A 33 -11.48 12.38 -10.66
N VAL A 34 -10.95 12.76 -9.50
CA VAL A 34 -10.65 11.85 -8.40
C VAL A 34 -11.90 11.50 -7.61
N ASN A 35 -12.18 10.21 -7.49
CA ASN A 35 -13.19 9.63 -6.63
C ASN A 35 -12.54 8.89 -5.46
N TRP A 36 -12.86 9.31 -4.23
CA TRP A 36 -12.29 8.74 -2.99
C TRP A 36 -13.01 7.45 -2.55
N GLY A 37 -13.24 6.56 -3.52
CA GLY A 37 -13.87 5.26 -3.33
C GLY A 37 -15.35 5.33 -2.97
N ARG A 38 -16.04 6.40 -3.37
CA ARG A 38 -17.51 6.55 -3.25
C ARG A 38 -18.28 5.78 -4.32
N ASP A 39 -17.65 5.54 -5.46
CA ASP A 39 -18.25 4.83 -6.59
C ASP A 39 -17.69 3.39 -6.64
N PRO A 40 -18.49 2.37 -6.31
CA PRO A 40 -18.10 0.97 -6.43
C PRO A 40 -17.83 0.55 -7.88
N GLY A 41 -18.53 1.14 -8.86
CA GLY A 41 -18.37 0.84 -10.29
C GLY A 41 -17.02 1.29 -10.86
N ALA A 42 -16.29 2.11 -10.12
CA ALA A 42 -14.94 2.53 -10.49
C ALA A 42 -13.84 1.53 -10.07
N VAL A 43 -14.19 0.41 -9.42
CA VAL A 43 -13.26 -0.72 -9.22
C VAL A 43 -13.18 -1.52 -10.52
N PRO A 44 -11.97 -1.79 -11.06
CA PRO A 44 -11.86 -2.65 -12.23
C PRO A 44 -12.42 -4.06 -11.97
N ASP A 45 -13.01 -4.67 -12.99
CA ASP A 45 -13.61 -6.00 -12.88
C ASP A 45 -12.63 -7.03 -12.29
N GLY A 46 -13.09 -7.76 -11.27
CA GLY A 46 -12.30 -8.78 -10.57
C GLY A 46 -11.27 -8.23 -9.57
N TYR A 47 -11.14 -6.91 -9.41
CA TYR A 47 -10.28 -6.33 -8.39
C TYR A 47 -11.05 -6.15 -7.06
N PRO A 48 -10.36 -6.26 -5.91
CA PRO A 48 -10.99 -6.05 -4.61
C PRO A 48 -11.24 -4.56 -4.36
N ASP A 49 -12.35 -4.21 -3.70
CA ASP A 49 -12.62 -2.82 -3.31
C ASP A 49 -11.69 -2.38 -2.16
N GLY A 50 -11.87 -2.98 -0.97
CA GLY A 50 -11.01 -2.76 0.19
C GLY A 50 -11.06 -1.35 0.79
N ASN A 51 -11.91 -0.46 0.28
CA ASN A 51 -11.98 0.92 0.76
C ASN A 51 -12.39 0.98 2.24
N PHE A 52 -11.74 1.85 3.01
CA PHE A 52 -11.92 2.05 4.45
C PHE A 52 -11.56 0.86 5.36
N LYS A 53 -11.00 -0.23 4.83
CA LYS A 53 -10.55 -1.35 5.67
C LYS A 53 -9.47 -0.88 6.65
N GLN A 54 -9.61 -1.20 7.94
CA GLN A 54 -8.54 -0.98 8.92
C GLN A 54 -7.38 -1.93 8.62
N VAL A 55 -6.17 -1.38 8.46
CA VAL A 55 -4.95 -2.15 8.19
C VAL A 55 -4.02 -2.10 9.40
N MET A 56 -3.75 -0.89 9.87
CA MET A 56 -2.84 -0.68 10.99
C MET A 56 -3.63 -0.69 12.29
N HIS A 57 -3.18 -1.51 13.22
CA HIS A 57 -3.69 -1.55 14.59
C HIS A 57 -2.58 -1.13 15.54
N ASP A 58 -2.96 -0.56 16.67
CA ASP A 58 -2.01 -0.33 17.76
C ASP A 58 -1.73 -1.64 18.52
N SER A 59 -0.90 -1.58 19.55
CA SER A 59 -0.54 -2.74 20.37
C SER A 59 -1.73 -3.39 21.08
N VAL A 60 -2.88 -2.73 21.15
CA VAL A 60 -4.12 -3.21 21.77
C VAL A 60 -5.16 -3.61 20.71
N MET A 61 -4.74 -3.76 19.45
CA MET A 61 -5.60 -4.07 18.30
C MET A 61 -6.65 -2.99 17.98
N THR A 62 -6.58 -1.80 18.58
CA THR A 62 -7.45 -0.67 18.25
C THR A 62 -6.90 0.12 17.05
N SER A 63 -7.73 0.95 16.40
CA SER A 63 -7.31 1.71 15.22
C SER A 63 -6.08 2.57 15.53
N ALA A 64 -4.93 2.23 14.94
CA ALA A 64 -3.73 3.03 15.09
C ALA A 64 -3.84 4.32 14.27
N ASN A 65 -3.83 5.44 14.98
CA ASN A 65 -3.57 6.75 14.38
C ASN A 65 -2.05 6.94 14.26
N VAL A 66 -1.49 6.86 13.05
CA VAL A 66 -0.10 7.28 12.81
C VAL A 66 -0.11 8.80 12.59
N ARG A 67 -0.44 9.55 13.65
CA ARG A 67 -0.68 11.01 13.60
C ARG A 67 0.56 11.85 13.26
N LYS A 68 1.74 11.24 13.16
CA LYS A 68 2.92 11.82 12.53
C LYS A 68 3.62 10.75 11.70
N VAL A 69 3.65 10.96 10.38
CA VAL A 69 4.39 10.12 9.43
C VAL A 69 5.61 10.82 8.84
N GLU A 70 5.97 11.99 9.38
CA GLU A 70 7.22 12.61 9.04
C GLU A 70 8.38 11.65 9.34
N GLY A 71 9.22 11.38 8.33
CA GLY A 71 10.31 10.41 8.40
C GLY A 71 9.89 8.94 8.44
N ALA A 72 8.60 8.60 8.31
CA ALA A 72 8.16 7.22 8.34
C ALA A 72 8.56 6.47 7.06
N LEU A 73 9.16 5.29 7.24
CA LEU A 73 9.39 4.33 6.16
C LEU A 73 8.15 3.45 6.02
N ILE A 74 7.46 3.56 4.88
CA ILE A 74 6.34 2.69 4.53
C ILE A 74 6.78 1.74 3.43
N GLU A 75 6.78 0.46 3.73
CA GLU A 75 7.07 -0.60 2.79
C GLU A 75 5.76 -1.20 2.28
N VAL A 76 5.63 -1.26 0.96
CA VAL A 76 4.47 -1.83 0.26
C VAL A 76 4.90 -3.13 -0.37
N LEU A 77 4.21 -4.22 -0.04
CA LEU A 77 4.45 -5.53 -0.63
C LEU A 77 3.26 -5.95 -1.48
N VAL A 78 3.56 -6.37 -2.70
CA VAL A 78 2.61 -6.97 -3.64
C VAL A 78 3.06 -8.41 -3.91
N ASP A 79 2.16 -9.35 -3.69
CA ASP A 79 2.31 -10.73 -4.14
C ASP A 79 1.36 -10.92 -5.33
N ALA A 80 1.91 -10.83 -6.55
CA ALA A 80 1.12 -10.92 -7.77
C ALA A 80 0.56 -12.33 -8.01
N ASP A 81 1.23 -13.37 -7.51
CA ASP A 81 0.81 -14.77 -7.68
C ASP A 81 -0.38 -15.11 -6.77
N ARG A 82 -0.37 -14.58 -5.55
CA ARG A 82 -1.44 -14.77 -4.57
C ARG A 82 -2.49 -13.67 -4.60
N GLY A 83 -2.24 -12.59 -5.33
CA GLY A 83 -3.14 -11.44 -5.41
C GLY A 83 -3.26 -10.71 -4.07
N LEU A 84 -2.14 -10.48 -3.37
CA LEU A 84 -2.11 -9.88 -2.05
C LEU A 84 -1.41 -8.52 -2.04
N LEU A 85 -1.92 -7.62 -1.19
CA LEU A 85 -1.32 -6.34 -0.85
C LEU A 85 -1.11 -6.29 0.66
N ALA A 86 0.10 -5.93 1.08
CA ALA A 86 0.48 -5.80 2.48
C ALA A 86 1.34 -4.55 2.72
N PHE A 87 1.32 -4.05 3.95
CA PHE A 87 2.08 -2.88 4.36
C PHE A 87 2.88 -3.16 5.63
N ARG A 88 4.05 -2.54 5.72
CA ARG A 88 4.85 -2.46 6.94
C ARG A 88 5.29 -1.02 7.14
N VAL A 89 5.28 -0.54 8.38
CA VAL A 89 5.72 0.81 8.73
C VAL A 89 6.87 0.71 9.73
N ASN A 90 7.96 1.44 9.47
CA ASN A 90 9.14 1.55 10.34
C ASN A 90 9.69 0.19 10.80
N GLY A 91 9.78 -0.79 9.90
CA GLY A 91 10.30 -2.13 10.20
C GLY A 91 9.40 -2.99 11.10
N GLY A 92 8.16 -2.58 11.36
CA GLY A 92 7.19 -3.32 12.17
C GLY A 92 6.69 -4.63 11.54
N LEU A 93 5.52 -5.09 11.96
CA LEU A 93 4.90 -6.28 11.35
C LEU A 93 4.43 -5.97 9.93
N LEU A 94 4.60 -6.94 9.02
CA LEU A 94 4.00 -6.91 7.70
C LEU A 94 2.53 -7.33 7.82
N LEU A 95 1.62 -6.40 7.60
CA LEU A 95 0.19 -6.60 7.76
C LEU A 95 -0.48 -6.74 6.40
N GLN A 96 -1.23 -7.84 6.20
CA GLN A 96 -2.01 -8.04 4.99
C GLN A 96 -3.19 -7.05 4.96
N ALA A 97 -3.12 -6.10 4.02
CA ALA A 97 -4.17 -5.11 3.83
C ALA A 97 -5.30 -5.63 2.96
N LEU A 98 -4.99 -6.24 1.82
CA LEU A 98 -6.00 -6.64 0.84
C LEU A 98 -5.60 -7.93 0.13
N ALA A 99 -6.62 -8.69 -0.28
CA ALA A 99 -6.47 -9.92 -1.04
C ALA A 99 -7.53 -9.95 -2.15
N GLY A 100 -7.33 -10.80 -3.15
CA GLY A 100 -8.28 -11.01 -4.24
C GLY A 100 -7.97 -10.20 -5.49
N PHE A 101 -6.76 -9.63 -5.61
CA PHE A 101 -6.32 -9.13 -6.91
C PHE A 101 -6.22 -10.29 -7.91
N PRO A 102 -6.55 -10.09 -9.19
CA PRO A 102 -6.33 -11.10 -10.21
C PRO A 102 -4.86 -11.53 -10.24
N ARG A 103 -4.60 -12.82 -10.40
CA ARG A 103 -3.23 -13.34 -10.43
C ARG A 103 -2.47 -12.76 -11.62
N GLY A 104 -1.24 -12.33 -11.37
CA GLY A 104 -0.40 -11.69 -12.39
C GLY A 104 -0.84 -10.27 -12.76
N SER A 105 -1.76 -9.66 -12.00
CA SER A 105 -2.16 -8.28 -12.25
C SER A 105 -0.96 -7.32 -12.23
N PRO A 106 -0.75 -6.51 -13.29
CA PRO A 106 0.36 -5.58 -13.39
C PRO A 106 0.10 -4.33 -12.52
N LEU A 107 0.25 -4.48 -11.20
CA LEU A 107 0.15 -3.39 -10.24
C LEU A 107 1.40 -2.50 -10.28
N ARG A 108 1.22 -1.20 -10.12
CA ARG A 108 2.27 -0.18 -10.16
C ARG A 108 2.34 0.59 -8.85
N PRO A 109 3.50 1.12 -8.43
CA PRO A 109 3.58 1.98 -7.26
C PRO A 109 2.72 3.22 -7.45
N TRP A 110 2.08 3.66 -6.38
CA TRP A 110 1.18 4.80 -6.40
C TRP A 110 1.24 5.57 -5.07
N ALA A 111 1.17 6.90 -5.17
CA ALA A 111 0.99 7.78 -4.03
C ALA A 111 0.03 8.91 -4.40
N SER A 112 -0.77 9.33 -3.42
CA SER A 112 -1.56 10.55 -3.47
C SER A 112 -1.05 11.48 -2.38
N LEU A 113 -0.57 12.65 -2.78
CA LEU A 113 -0.21 13.73 -1.88
C LEU A 113 -1.42 14.65 -1.74
N LYS A 114 -1.69 15.13 -0.53
CA LYS A 114 -2.68 16.19 -0.33
C LYS A 114 -1.87 17.46 -0.15
N TYR A 115 -2.02 18.42 -1.05
CA TYR A 115 -1.63 19.79 -0.73
C TYR A 115 -2.67 20.32 0.23
N ASP A 116 -2.29 20.61 1.47
CA ASP A 116 -3.06 21.53 2.29
C ASP A 116 -2.59 22.94 1.96
N THR A 117 -3.53 23.79 1.55
CA THR A 117 -3.26 25.18 1.14
C THR A 117 -2.83 26.07 2.30
N GLU A 118 -2.76 25.54 3.53
CA GLU A 118 -2.40 26.25 4.76
C GLU A 118 -0.95 26.02 5.23
N TRP A 119 -0.20 25.13 4.57
CA TRP A 119 1.20 24.84 4.93
C TRP A 119 2.14 25.18 3.76
N GLU A 120 3.15 26.02 4.02
CA GLU A 120 4.12 26.48 3.01
C GLU A 120 5.01 25.35 2.45
N GLU A 121 5.16 24.25 3.21
CA GLU A 121 5.82 23.02 2.75
C GLU A 121 4.78 21.94 2.48
N GLY A 122 4.59 21.58 1.21
CA GLY A 122 3.67 20.52 0.81
C GLY A 122 4.12 19.12 1.27
N ASP A 123 3.18 18.19 1.47
CA ASP A 123 3.47 16.76 1.65
C ASP A 123 4.43 16.28 0.53
N CYS A 124 5.57 15.70 0.88
CA CYS A 124 6.48 15.08 -0.07
C CYS A 124 6.63 13.58 0.19
N VAL A 125 6.75 12.79 -0.89
CA VAL A 125 7.05 11.35 -0.82
C VAL A 125 8.25 11.07 -1.72
N THR A 126 9.30 10.55 -1.12
CA THR A 126 10.47 10.05 -1.85
C THR A 126 10.34 8.56 -2.08
N LEU A 127 10.20 8.15 -3.34
CA LEU A 127 10.27 6.74 -3.74
C LEU A 127 11.75 6.33 -3.84
N SER A 128 12.29 5.73 -2.78
CA SER A 128 13.71 5.36 -2.71
C SER A 128 14.05 4.09 -3.50
N SER A 129 13.10 3.17 -3.67
CA SER A 129 13.24 2.01 -4.54
C SER A 129 11.89 1.38 -4.88
N TRP A 130 11.79 0.78 -6.07
CA TRP A 130 10.71 -0.13 -6.44
C TRP A 130 11.33 -1.44 -6.91
N ARG A 131 10.95 -2.53 -6.26
CA ARG A 131 11.37 -3.88 -6.67
C ARG A 131 10.14 -4.76 -6.64
N VAL A 132 9.81 -5.34 -7.79
CA VAL A 132 8.91 -6.50 -7.81
C VAL A 132 9.69 -7.61 -7.13
N LEU A 133 9.17 -8.13 -6.02
CA LEU A 133 9.77 -9.28 -5.35
C LEU A 133 9.46 -10.52 -6.20
N GLU A 134 10.26 -10.75 -7.25
CA GLU A 134 10.24 -12.01 -7.96
C GLU A 134 10.78 -13.10 -7.02
N LYS A 135 9.88 -14.01 -6.60
CA LYS A 135 10.20 -15.22 -5.83
C LYS A 135 11.09 -14.99 -4.59
N SER A 136 10.58 -14.24 -3.61
CA SER A 136 11.16 -14.28 -2.26
C SER A 136 10.57 -15.44 -1.45
N ARG A 137 11.26 -16.59 -1.43
CA ARG A 137 11.00 -17.65 -0.43
C ARG A 137 11.29 -17.09 0.96
N ILE A 138 10.28 -17.03 1.83
CA ILE A 138 10.48 -16.87 3.27
C ILE A 138 10.82 -18.26 3.83
N VAL A 139 12.10 -18.49 4.16
CA VAL A 139 12.51 -19.66 4.95
C VAL A 139 12.40 -19.27 6.42
N VAL A 140 11.48 -19.90 7.15
CA VAL A 140 11.37 -19.78 8.61
C VAL A 140 12.24 -20.86 9.24
N GLY A 141 13.46 -20.51 9.64
CA GLY A 141 14.33 -21.36 10.45
C GLY A 141 14.10 -21.13 11.94
N ARG A 142 13.83 -22.19 12.71
CA ARG A 142 13.91 -22.12 14.19
C ARG A 142 15.38 -22.02 14.59
N GLY A 143 15.76 -20.90 15.23
CA GLY A 143 17.04 -20.75 15.92
C GLY A 143 17.98 -19.71 15.31
N GLY A 144 17.91 -18.48 15.81
CA GLY A 144 19.08 -17.68 16.16
C GLY A 144 20.07 -17.18 15.08
N GLN A 145 19.92 -17.47 13.79
CA GLN A 145 20.79 -16.90 12.76
C GLN A 145 20.02 -16.49 11.51
N SER A 146 19.89 -15.18 11.31
CA SER A 146 19.44 -14.58 10.06
C SER A 146 20.58 -14.63 9.03
N VAL A 147 20.54 -15.59 8.11
CA VAL A 147 21.41 -15.61 6.93
C VAL A 147 20.78 -14.72 5.85
N ARG A 148 21.41 -13.58 5.55
CA ARG A 148 21.08 -12.79 4.35
C ARG A 148 21.85 -13.37 3.18
N GLN A 149 21.16 -14.11 2.29
CA GLN A 149 21.73 -14.46 0.99
C GLN A 149 21.09 -13.60 -0.09
N TRP A 150 21.92 -12.81 -0.76
CA TRP A 150 21.54 -12.06 -1.95
C TRP A 150 21.75 -12.98 -3.16
N VAL A 151 20.68 -13.28 -3.89
CA VAL A 151 20.82 -13.80 -5.26
C VAL A 151 21.02 -12.58 -6.15
N LYS A 152 22.20 -12.44 -6.74
CA LYS A 152 22.46 -11.46 -7.79
C LYS A 152 21.71 -11.90 -9.05
N SER A 153 20.89 -11.01 -9.60
CA SER A 153 20.61 -10.96 -11.04
C SER A 153 21.77 -10.24 -11.72
#